data_AF-A0A5B8JJ26-F1
#
_entry.id   AF-A0A5B8JJ26-F1
#
_cell.length_a   1.000
_cell.length_b   1.000
_cell.length_c   1.000
_cell.angle_alpha   90.00
_cell.angle_beta   90.00
_cell.angle_gamma   90.00
#
_symmetry.space_group_name_H-M   'P 1'
#
loop_
_entity.id
_entity.type
_entity.pdbx_description
1 polymer ?
#
loop_
_entity_poly.entity_id
_entity_poly.type
_entity_poly.pdbx_seq_one_letter_code
_entity_poly.pdbx_strand_id
1 'polypeptide(L)'
;MRFHQTTRLAVLIALPLLLMGPTACTPAAQKGAVQLTRGAASKVLRSLGRDAGEIQAASSELPGLASRYGASAEEVTAVAGSADNYQGWRVPQGSIDRMVATARTVKNNKAVSAGVGVACDWMAGDVTSRAEFQQSVVNAAAGMTYDDARAFADATTDLAKKLGEIRASGTSQDKAAAAWLCYAYQVTPVGSAGG
;
A
#
# COMPACT_ATOMS: atom_id res chain seq x y z
N MET A 1 -43.37 -16.52 -57.13
CA MET A 1 -44.45 -17.54 -57.26
C MET A 1 -43.86 -18.91 -56.91
N ARG A 2 -44.70 -19.76 -56.29
CA ARG A 2 -44.51 -21.17 -55.89
C ARG A 2 -43.99 -21.44 -54.48
N PHE A 3 -45.01 -21.57 -53.63
CA PHE A 3 -45.14 -22.38 -52.42
C PHE A 3 -44.54 -23.78 -52.54
N HIS A 4 -43.91 -24.25 -51.46
CA HIS A 4 -44.04 -25.63 -50.99
C HIS A 4 -44.29 -25.63 -49.48
N GLN A 5 -45.49 -26.06 -49.11
CA GLN A 5 -45.87 -26.53 -47.77
C GLN A 5 -45.64 -28.05 -47.69
N THR A 6 -45.19 -28.54 -46.54
CA THR A 6 -45.45 -29.90 -46.01
C THR A 6 -45.13 -29.87 -44.51
N THR A 7 -46.09 -29.56 -43.63
CA THR A 7 -46.91 -30.49 -42.79
C THR A 7 -46.09 -31.60 -42.11
N ARG A 8 -45.78 -31.51 -40.81
CA ARG A 8 -46.42 -32.17 -39.62
C ARG A 8 -45.27 -32.31 -38.58
N LEU A 9 -45.38 -32.31 -37.25
CA LEU A 9 -46.42 -32.66 -36.28
C LEU A 9 -46.02 -32.00 -34.94
N ALA A 10 -47.01 -31.74 -34.08
CA ALA A 10 -46.84 -31.14 -32.76
C ALA A 10 -46.13 -32.06 -31.75
N VAL A 11 -45.29 -31.47 -30.89
CA VAL A 11 -45.08 -31.95 -29.52
C VAL A 11 -45.12 -30.73 -28.60
N LEU A 12 -46.23 -30.61 -27.87
CA LEU A 12 -46.36 -29.81 -26.66
C LEU A 12 -45.47 -30.44 -25.58
N ILE A 13 -44.47 -29.72 -25.08
CA ILE A 13 -43.86 -30.01 -23.79
C ILE A 13 -43.99 -28.76 -22.92
N ALA A 14 -44.62 -28.98 -21.78
CA ALA A 14 -45.02 -27.99 -20.81
C ALA A 14 -43.84 -27.19 -20.23
N LEU A 15 -44.08 -25.90 -20.04
CA LEU A 15 -43.36 -25.05 -19.09
C LEU A 15 -43.50 -25.63 -17.67
N PRO A 16 -42.43 -25.50 -16.88
CA PRO A 16 -42.58 -24.80 -15.61
C PRO A 16 -41.74 -23.52 -15.61
N LEU A 17 -42.39 -22.40 -15.28
CA LEU A 17 -41.73 -21.18 -14.84
C LEU A 17 -40.75 -21.51 -13.70
N LEU A 18 -39.47 -21.23 -13.92
CA LEU A 18 -38.51 -20.99 -12.85
C LEU A 18 -38.08 -19.52 -12.92
N LEU A 19 -38.90 -18.69 -12.27
CA LEU A 19 -38.48 -17.40 -11.72
C LEU A 19 -37.54 -17.69 -10.55
N MET A 20 -36.22 -17.65 -10.77
CA MET A 20 -35.24 -17.32 -9.72
C MET A 20 -34.07 -16.58 -10.35
N GLY A 21 -33.73 -15.45 -9.73
CA GLY A 21 -33.01 -14.32 -10.30
C GLY A 21 -31.57 -14.57 -10.75
N PRO A 22 -30.92 -13.53 -11.32
CA PRO A 22 -29.48 -13.58 -11.51
C PRO A 22 -28.86 -13.77 -10.13
N THR A 23 -28.24 -14.93 -9.91
CA THR A 23 -27.22 -15.04 -8.88
C THR A 23 -26.08 -14.13 -9.36
N ALA A 24 -26.17 -12.87 -8.96
CA ALA A 24 -24.98 -12.12 -8.64
C ALA A 24 -24.19 -13.02 -7.69
N CYS A 25 -23.20 -13.74 -8.23
CA CYS A 25 -22.05 -14.13 -7.45
C CYS A 25 -21.37 -12.82 -7.04
N THR A 26 -21.96 -12.13 -6.07
CA THR A 26 -21.14 -11.40 -5.11
C THR A 26 -20.30 -12.49 -4.45
N PRO A 27 -18.96 -12.48 -4.62
CA PRO A 27 -18.16 -13.23 -3.68
C PRO A 27 -18.52 -12.63 -2.32
N ALA A 28 -19.09 -13.48 -1.45
CA ALA A 28 -19.16 -13.20 -0.04
C ALA A 28 -17.81 -12.61 0.34
N ALA A 29 -17.82 -11.36 0.85
CA ALA A 29 -16.64 -10.67 1.32
C ALA A 29 -15.87 -11.67 2.18
N GLN A 30 -14.79 -12.23 1.64
CA GLN A 30 -13.87 -12.98 2.46
C GLN A 30 -13.45 -11.96 3.51
N LYS A 31 -13.67 -12.30 4.78
CA LYS A 31 -12.96 -11.71 5.92
C LYS A 31 -11.46 -12.04 5.75
N GLY A 32 -10.88 -11.51 4.69
CA GLY A 32 -9.64 -11.92 4.07
C GLY A 32 -8.77 -10.69 4.00
N ALA A 33 -7.57 -10.80 4.56
CA ALA A 33 -6.61 -9.72 4.52
C ALA A 33 -6.38 -9.28 3.07
N VAL A 34 -6.24 -7.98 2.87
CA VAL A 34 -5.89 -7.41 1.57
C VAL A 34 -4.38 -7.49 1.44
N GLN A 35 -3.92 -8.16 0.40
CA GLN A 35 -2.50 -8.40 0.15
C GLN A 35 -1.93 -7.35 -0.81
N LEU A 36 -0.78 -6.79 -0.44
CA LEU A 36 0.01 -5.95 -1.34
C LEU A 36 0.61 -6.81 -2.46
N THR A 37 0.63 -6.29 -3.69
CA THR A 37 1.31 -6.94 -4.82
C THR A 37 2.72 -7.42 -4.47
N ARG A 38 3.10 -8.58 -5.02
CA ARG A 38 4.35 -9.27 -4.69
C ARG A 38 5.58 -8.40 -4.96
N GLY A 39 5.61 -7.61 -6.04
CA GLY A 39 6.77 -6.77 -6.36
C GLY A 39 6.99 -5.67 -5.32
N ALA A 40 5.93 -4.99 -4.93
CA ALA A 40 5.89 -3.90 -3.96
C ALA A 40 6.27 -4.45 -2.58
N ALA A 41 5.67 -5.57 -2.16
CA ALA A 41 6.04 -6.26 -0.93
C ALA A 41 7.51 -6.67 -0.92
N SER A 42 8.00 -7.29 -2.00
CA SER A 42 9.41 -7.69 -2.12
C SER A 42 10.36 -6.49 -2.06
N LYS A 43 9.96 -5.34 -2.63
CA LYS A 43 10.77 -4.12 -2.56
C LYS A 43 10.85 -3.60 -1.14
N VAL A 44 9.73 -3.51 -0.43
CA VAL A 44 9.70 -3.10 0.99
C VAL A 44 10.57 -4.03 1.84
N LEU A 45 10.39 -5.35 1.72
CA LEU A 45 11.14 -6.33 2.50
C LEU A 45 12.65 -6.23 2.26
N ARG A 46 13.10 -6.06 1.00
CA ARG A 46 14.52 -5.86 0.69
C ARG A 46 15.08 -4.55 1.25
N SER A 47 14.28 -3.48 1.28
CA SER A 47 14.66 -2.22 1.92
C SER A 47 14.88 -2.39 3.43
N LEU A 48 14.17 -3.34 4.04
CA LEU A 48 14.26 -3.68 5.46
C LEU A 48 15.23 -4.83 5.77
N GLY A 49 15.96 -5.32 4.75
CA GLY A 49 16.95 -6.39 4.92
C GLY A 49 16.36 -7.79 5.03
N ARG A 50 15.20 -8.04 4.41
CA ARG A 50 14.55 -9.36 4.35
C ARG A 50 14.47 -9.85 2.90
N ASP A 51 14.66 -11.14 2.70
CA ASP A 51 14.71 -11.73 1.36
C ASP A 51 13.34 -12.15 0.81
N ALA A 52 12.38 -12.44 1.70
CA ALA A 52 11.04 -12.90 1.34
C ALA A 52 10.00 -12.61 2.42
N GLY A 53 8.73 -12.69 2.05
CA GLY A 53 7.58 -12.48 2.92
C GLY A 53 6.40 -11.89 2.16
N GLU A 54 5.32 -11.70 2.90
CA GLU A 54 4.10 -11.08 2.40
C GLU A 54 3.74 -9.88 3.27
N ILE A 55 3.07 -8.90 2.67
CA ILE A 55 2.52 -7.75 3.37
C ILE A 55 1.02 -7.77 3.12
N GLN A 56 0.26 -7.96 4.19
CA GLN A 56 -1.19 -8.02 4.16
C GLN A 56 -1.75 -7.16 5.28
N ALA A 57 -2.90 -6.54 5.06
CA ALA A 57 -3.66 -5.82 6.08
C ALA A 57 -5.01 -6.49 6.30
N ALA A 58 -5.41 -6.69 7.55
CA ALA A 58 -6.74 -7.22 7.82
C ALA A 58 -7.79 -6.23 7.27
N SER A 59 -8.87 -6.71 6.66
CA SER A 59 -9.88 -5.82 6.07
C SER A 59 -10.49 -4.87 7.12
N SER A 60 -10.48 -5.26 8.40
CA SER A 60 -10.89 -4.44 9.53
C SER A 60 -9.95 -3.28 9.85
N GLU A 61 -8.68 -3.32 9.44
CA GLU A 61 -7.69 -2.26 9.64
C GLU A 61 -7.77 -1.19 8.55
N LEU A 62 -8.28 -1.54 7.37
CA LEU A 62 -8.30 -0.67 6.20
C LEU A 62 -9.05 0.65 6.41
N PRO A 63 -10.21 0.70 7.10
CA PRO A 63 -10.88 1.97 7.37
C PRO A 63 -10.03 2.92 8.23
N GLY A 64 -9.33 2.38 9.23
CA GLY A 64 -8.43 3.16 10.08
C GLY A 64 -7.22 3.68 9.31
N LEU A 65 -6.61 2.81 8.50
CA LEU A 65 -5.51 3.16 7.61
C LEU A 65 -5.92 4.27 6.62
N ALA A 66 -7.04 4.07 5.93
CA ALA A 66 -7.53 4.99 4.91
C ALA A 66 -7.87 6.36 5.51
N SER A 67 -8.59 6.39 6.63
CA SER A 67 -8.96 7.61 7.35
C SER A 67 -7.74 8.44 7.75
N ARG A 68 -6.69 7.79 8.28
CA ARG A 68 -5.44 8.47 8.70
C ARG A 68 -4.77 9.26 7.57
N TYR A 69 -4.94 8.82 6.33
CA TYR A 69 -4.31 9.43 5.14
C TYR A 69 -5.31 10.15 4.21
N GLY A 70 -6.59 10.26 4.59
CA GLY A 70 -7.61 10.91 3.79
C GLY A 70 -7.96 10.17 2.49
N ALA A 71 -7.97 8.84 2.54
CA ALA A 71 -8.43 7.95 1.48
C ALA A 71 -9.66 7.13 1.95
N SER A 72 -10.32 6.42 1.03
CA SER A 72 -11.34 5.41 1.38
C SER A 72 -10.75 4.01 1.51
N ALA A 73 -11.41 3.13 2.27
CA ALA A 73 -10.99 1.75 2.43
C ALA A 73 -11.06 0.97 1.11
N GLU A 74 -12.01 1.31 0.25
CA GLU A 74 -12.18 0.76 -1.10
C GLU A 74 -11.00 1.12 -1.99
N GLU A 75 -10.53 2.37 -1.96
CA GLU A 75 -9.37 2.82 -2.74
C GLU A 75 -8.07 2.20 -2.24
N VAL A 76 -7.90 2.11 -0.91
CA VAL A 76 -6.79 1.36 -0.31
C VAL A 76 -6.84 -0.09 -0.81
N THR A 77 -7.99 -0.75 -0.74
CA THR A 77 -8.13 -2.12 -1.25
C THR A 77 -7.76 -2.25 -2.73
N ALA A 78 -8.26 -1.34 -3.57
CA ALA A 78 -8.01 -1.36 -5.02
C ALA A 78 -6.53 -1.14 -5.37
N VAL A 79 -5.84 -0.24 -4.66
CA VAL A 79 -4.44 0.07 -4.92
C VAL A 79 -3.52 -1.08 -4.50
N ALA A 80 -3.87 -1.86 -3.48
CA ALA A 80 -3.06 -2.99 -3.02
C ALA A 80 -2.64 -3.94 -4.16
N GLY A 81 -3.60 -4.25 -5.04
CA GLY A 81 -3.45 -5.14 -6.20
C GLY A 81 -2.79 -4.51 -7.43
N SER A 82 -2.49 -3.21 -7.41
CA SER A 82 -1.90 -2.48 -8.54
C SER A 82 -0.64 -1.68 -8.18
N ALA A 83 -0.21 -1.71 -6.91
CA ALA A 83 0.90 -0.92 -6.39
C ALA A 83 2.21 -1.04 -7.20
N ASP A 84 2.52 -2.24 -7.73
CA ASP A 84 3.68 -2.48 -8.61
C ASP A 84 3.78 -1.51 -9.79
N ASN A 85 2.64 -1.12 -10.37
CA ASN A 85 2.57 -0.33 -11.59
C ASN A 85 2.06 1.10 -11.34
N TYR A 86 1.72 1.45 -10.10
CA TYR A 86 1.11 2.72 -9.78
C TYR A 86 2.16 3.82 -9.50
N GLN A 87 2.02 4.98 -10.14
CA GLN A 87 3.01 6.06 -9.99
C GLN A 87 3.05 6.64 -8.57
N GLY A 88 1.90 6.77 -7.90
CA GLY A 88 1.84 7.26 -6.52
C GLY A 88 2.58 6.36 -5.51
N TRP A 89 2.84 5.09 -5.85
CA TRP A 89 3.75 4.22 -5.10
C TRP A 89 5.22 4.44 -5.47
N ARG A 90 5.52 4.56 -6.77
CA ARG A 90 6.90 4.65 -7.28
C ARG A 90 7.59 5.98 -6.96
N VAL A 91 6.85 7.10 -6.92
CA VAL A 91 7.41 8.44 -6.71
C VAL A 91 8.03 8.62 -5.32
N PRO A 92 7.35 8.23 -4.21
CA PRO A 92 7.95 8.25 -2.88
C PRO A 92 9.13 7.28 -2.73
N GLN A 93 9.08 6.15 -3.43
CA GLN A 93 10.07 5.07 -3.30
C GLN A 93 11.51 5.51 -3.62
N GLY A 94 11.73 6.48 -4.53
CA GLY A 94 13.08 6.98 -4.80
C GLY A 94 13.75 7.65 -3.59
N SER A 95 12.97 8.29 -2.70
CA SER A 95 13.50 8.83 -1.45
C SER A 95 13.89 7.71 -0.48
N ILE A 96 13.09 6.64 -0.43
CA ILE A 96 13.36 5.45 0.39
C ILE A 96 14.61 4.73 -0.11
N ASP A 97 14.78 4.59 -1.43
CA ASP A 97 15.95 3.94 -2.02
C ASP A 97 17.26 4.66 -1.62
N ARG A 98 17.23 5.99 -1.44
CA ARG A 98 18.36 6.75 -0.86
C ARG A 98 18.55 6.48 0.63
N MET A 99 17.48 6.40 1.43
CA MET A 99 17.60 5.99 2.84
C MET A 99 18.23 4.61 2.97
N VAL A 100 17.83 3.66 2.12
CA VAL A 100 18.37 2.30 2.08
C VAL A 100 19.86 2.30 1.74
N ALA A 101 20.29 3.12 0.78
CA ALA A 101 21.70 3.24 0.41
C ALA A 101 22.55 3.65 1.63
N THR A 102 22.12 4.67 2.36
CA THR A 102 22.80 5.14 3.59
C THR A 102 22.74 4.09 4.71
N ALA A 103 21.56 3.50 4.95
CA ALA A 103 21.35 2.51 6.01
C ALA A 103 22.17 1.23 5.80
N ARG A 104 22.39 0.81 4.54
CA ARG A 104 23.22 -0.35 4.21
C ARG A 104 24.69 -0.13 4.54
N THR A 105 25.22 1.07 4.29
CA THR A 105 26.60 1.44 4.63
C THR A 105 26.90 1.21 6.11
N VAL A 106 25.92 1.51 6.98
CA VAL A 106 26.05 1.38 8.44
C VAL A 106 25.41 0.10 9.00
N LYS A 107 24.96 -0.83 8.14
CA LYS A 107 24.26 -2.07 8.50
C LYS A 107 23.04 -1.87 9.42
N ASN A 108 22.32 -0.76 9.27
CA ASN A 108 21.18 -0.39 10.11
C ASN A 108 19.88 -0.29 9.30
N ASN A 109 19.36 -1.43 8.81
CA ASN A 109 18.11 -1.45 8.04
C ASN A 109 16.88 -0.99 8.85
N LYS A 110 16.94 -1.04 10.19
CA LYS A 110 15.87 -0.51 11.07
C LYS A 110 15.70 1.00 10.93
N ALA A 111 16.78 1.73 10.61
CA ALA A 111 16.70 3.16 10.33
C ALA A 111 15.75 3.45 9.17
N VAL A 112 15.72 2.61 8.12
CA VAL A 112 14.83 2.82 6.96
C VAL A 112 13.36 2.83 7.38
N SER A 113 12.91 1.83 8.15
CA SER A 113 11.54 1.79 8.67
C SER A 113 11.24 3.02 9.54
N ALA A 114 12.17 3.40 10.41
CA ALA A 114 12.02 4.58 11.26
C ALA A 114 11.90 5.88 10.44
N GLY A 115 12.78 6.12 9.46
CA GLY A 115 12.72 7.32 8.61
C GLY A 115 11.47 7.38 7.75
N VAL A 116 11.03 6.25 7.19
CA VAL A 116 9.73 6.18 6.50
C VAL A 116 8.59 6.47 7.46
N GLY A 117 8.64 5.92 8.68
CA GLY A 117 7.69 6.20 9.75
C GLY A 117 7.54 7.70 10.03
N VAL A 118 8.67 8.40 10.23
CA VAL A 118 8.67 9.86 10.47
C VAL A 118 8.02 10.64 9.31
N ALA A 119 8.32 10.28 8.06
CA ALA A 119 7.69 10.92 6.91
C ALA A 119 6.19 10.62 6.81
N CYS A 120 5.78 9.42 7.20
CA CYS A 120 4.39 8.99 7.23
C CYS A 120 3.59 9.62 8.36
N ASP A 121 4.20 9.86 9.52
CA ASP A 121 3.57 10.57 10.64
C ASP A 121 3.40 12.06 10.32
N TRP A 122 4.35 12.66 9.61
CA TRP A 122 4.19 13.98 9.00
C TRP A 122 3.01 14.01 8.02
N MET A 123 2.94 13.02 7.13
CA MET A 123 1.83 12.90 6.19
C MET A 123 0.50 12.76 6.92
N ALA A 124 0.39 11.90 7.93
CA ALA A 124 -0.83 11.74 8.71
C ALA A 124 -1.21 13.01 9.50
N GLY A 125 -0.23 13.88 9.79
CA GLY A 125 -0.41 15.04 10.66
C GLY A 125 -0.29 14.70 12.14
N ASP A 126 0.30 13.55 12.46
CA ASP A 126 0.63 13.17 13.84
C ASP A 126 1.86 13.96 14.33
N VAL A 127 2.79 14.26 13.42
CA VAL A 127 3.86 15.24 13.62
C VAL A 127 3.48 16.54 12.93
N THR A 128 3.31 17.61 13.71
CA THR A 128 2.79 18.90 13.20
C THR A 128 3.81 20.03 13.24
N SER A 129 4.96 19.83 13.90
CA SER A 129 6.00 20.85 14.03
C SER A 129 7.30 20.43 13.35
N ARG A 130 8.02 21.42 12.81
CA ARG A 130 9.34 21.18 12.20
C ARG A 130 10.36 20.65 13.21
N ALA A 131 10.30 21.11 14.46
CA ALA A 131 11.23 20.68 15.50
C ALA A 131 11.03 19.20 15.87
N GLU A 132 9.77 18.77 16.04
CA GLU A 132 9.43 17.37 16.30
C GLU A 132 9.82 16.45 15.13
N PHE A 133 9.57 16.89 13.90
CA PHE A 133 10.01 16.18 12.70
C PHE A 133 11.53 16.01 12.69
N GLN A 134 12.28 17.10 12.88
CA GLN A 134 13.74 17.07 12.89
C GLN A 134 14.28 16.16 14.00
N GLN A 135 13.72 16.23 15.20
CA GLN A 135 14.13 15.36 16.31
C GLN A 135 13.87 13.88 15.99
N SER A 136 12.74 13.57 15.37
CA SER A 136 12.40 12.19 14.99
C SER A 136 13.32 11.66 13.90
N VAL A 137 13.70 12.50 12.93
CA VAL A 137 14.71 12.16 11.92
C VAL A 137 16.07 11.88 12.56
N VAL A 138 16.51 12.72 13.51
CA VAL A 138 17.77 12.51 14.25
C VAL A 138 17.74 11.19 15.01
N ASN A 139 16.62 10.88 15.68
CA ASN A 139 16.46 9.62 16.40
C ASN A 139 16.50 8.41 15.45
N ALA A 140 15.87 8.50 14.27
CA ALA A 140 15.90 7.45 13.25
C ALA A 140 17.31 7.22 12.66
N ALA A 141 18.14 8.27 12.59
CA ALA A 141 19.51 8.23 12.11
C ALA A 141 20.55 7.88 13.20
N ALA A 142 20.13 7.52 14.42
CA ALA A 142 21.04 7.25 15.51
C ALA A 142 22.06 6.15 15.15
N GLY A 143 23.34 6.41 15.45
CA GLY A 143 24.46 5.51 15.16
C GLY A 143 25.04 5.64 13.74
N MET A 144 24.51 6.53 12.90
CA MET A 144 25.12 6.89 11.61
C MET A 144 26.30 7.85 11.81
N THR A 145 27.21 7.87 10.84
CA THR A 145 28.21 8.96 10.74
C THR A 145 27.51 10.28 10.45
N TYR A 146 28.20 11.41 10.62
CA TYR A 146 27.62 12.72 10.34
C TYR A 146 27.13 12.86 8.89
N ASP A 147 27.95 12.44 7.92
CA ASP A 147 27.62 12.53 6.50
C ASP A 147 26.46 11.60 6.12
N ASP A 148 26.45 10.38 6.68
CA ASP A 148 25.34 9.44 6.50
C ASP A 148 24.04 9.98 7.12
N ALA A 149 24.09 10.45 8.37
CA ALA A 149 22.92 11.00 9.05
C ALA A 149 22.32 12.18 8.26
N ARG A 150 23.16 13.03 7.68
CA ARG A 150 22.73 14.13 6.81
C ARG A 150 22.04 13.61 5.54
N ALA A 151 22.66 12.68 4.82
CA ALA A 151 22.07 12.11 3.62
C ALA A 151 20.74 11.38 3.90
N PHE A 152 20.66 10.70 5.03
CA PHE A 152 19.44 10.05 5.52
C PHE A 152 18.35 11.07 5.86
N ALA A 153 18.70 12.17 6.53
CA ALA A 153 17.79 13.25 6.88
C ALA A 153 17.24 13.97 5.64
N ASP A 154 18.09 14.24 4.64
CA ASP A 154 17.69 14.83 3.36
C ASP A 154 16.71 13.90 2.63
N ALA A 155 17.00 12.60 2.59
CA ALA A 155 16.10 11.61 1.99
C ALA A 155 14.74 11.53 2.73
N THR A 156 14.74 11.60 4.06
CA THR A 156 13.52 11.57 4.88
C THR A 156 12.69 12.83 4.68
N THR A 157 13.32 14.00 4.62
CA THR A 157 12.68 15.29 4.34
C THR A 157 12.04 15.29 2.95
N ASP A 158 12.76 14.80 1.94
CA ASP A 158 12.23 14.67 0.58
C ASP A 158 11.03 13.72 0.52
N LEU A 159 11.05 12.62 1.27
CA LEU A 159 9.89 11.72 1.37
C LEU A 159 8.70 12.44 2.01
N ALA A 160 8.91 13.10 3.15
CA ALA A 160 7.86 13.83 3.86
C ALA A 160 7.24 14.94 3.00
N LYS A 161 8.06 15.65 2.22
CA LYS A 161 7.58 16.65 1.25
C LYS A 161 6.67 16.02 0.20
N LYS A 162 7.11 14.94 -0.46
CA LYS A 162 6.31 14.23 -1.47
C LYS A 162 4.99 13.71 -0.90
N LEU A 163 5.03 13.12 0.30
CA LEU A 163 3.83 12.63 0.97
C LEU A 163 2.90 13.78 1.39
N GLY A 164 3.45 14.92 1.81
CA GLY A 164 2.70 16.14 2.08
C GLY A 164 2.01 16.70 0.84
N GLU A 165 2.68 16.69 -0.32
CA GLU A 165 2.10 17.06 -1.61
C GLU A 165 0.96 16.08 -1.99
N ILE A 166 1.16 14.77 -1.83
CA ILE A 166 0.11 13.75 -2.04
C ILE A 166 -1.10 13.99 -1.13
N ARG A 167 -0.88 14.32 0.15
CA ARG A 167 -1.97 14.63 1.08
C ARG A 167 -2.75 15.88 0.63
N ALA A 168 -2.04 16.93 0.23
CA ALA A 168 -2.65 18.21 -0.11
C ALA A 168 -3.40 18.18 -1.45
N SER A 169 -2.81 17.59 -2.49
CA SER A 169 -3.30 17.70 -3.87
C SER A 169 -3.33 16.39 -4.65
N GLY A 170 -2.87 15.28 -4.06
CA GLY A 170 -2.94 13.96 -4.69
C GLY A 170 -4.38 13.50 -4.89
N THR A 171 -4.59 12.66 -5.90
CA THR A 171 -5.85 11.95 -6.08
C THR A 171 -6.10 11.02 -4.90
N SER A 172 -7.32 10.56 -4.75
CA SER A 172 -7.65 9.59 -3.71
C SER A 172 -6.89 8.26 -3.87
N GLN A 173 -6.58 7.85 -5.11
CA GLN A 173 -5.68 6.74 -5.40
C GLN A 173 -4.23 7.01 -4.96
N ASP A 174 -3.73 8.24 -5.11
CA ASP A 174 -2.40 8.61 -4.61
C ASP A 174 -2.32 8.51 -3.09
N LYS A 175 -3.35 9.01 -2.40
CA LYS A 175 -3.45 8.91 -0.94
C LYS A 175 -3.55 7.46 -0.48
N ALA A 176 -4.33 6.63 -1.17
CA ALA A 176 -4.41 5.20 -0.91
C ALA A 176 -3.07 4.47 -1.13
N ALA A 177 -2.32 4.83 -2.18
CA ALA A 177 -0.98 4.29 -2.42
C ALA A 177 0.02 4.69 -1.33
N ALA A 178 -0.02 5.96 -0.92
CA ALA A 178 0.81 6.46 0.16
C ALA A 178 0.44 5.81 1.51
N ALA A 179 -0.85 5.58 1.78
CA ALA A 179 -1.31 4.85 2.95
C ALA A 179 -0.75 3.42 2.97
N TRP A 180 -0.82 2.71 1.85
CA TRP A 180 -0.19 1.38 1.72
C TRP A 180 1.31 1.40 1.90
N LEU A 181 1.98 2.41 1.35
CA LEU A 181 3.43 2.56 1.50
C LEU A 181 3.78 2.75 2.97
N CYS A 182 3.10 3.66 3.66
CA CYS A 182 3.29 3.89 5.08
C CYS A 182 3.01 2.65 5.93
N TYR A 183 1.89 1.97 5.67
CA TYR A 183 1.55 0.72 6.32
C TYR A 183 2.66 -0.33 6.13
N ALA A 184 3.08 -0.59 4.88
CA ALA A 184 4.03 -1.64 4.55
C ALA A 184 5.40 -1.49 5.26
N TYR A 185 5.89 -0.26 5.38
CA TYR A 185 7.14 0.03 6.09
C TYR A 185 6.99 0.08 7.62
N GLN A 186 5.77 0.19 8.15
CA GLN A 186 5.47 0.19 9.60
C GLN A 186 5.07 -1.20 10.14
N VAL A 187 4.34 -2.02 9.39
CA VAL A 187 3.86 -3.34 9.85
C VAL A 187 4.88 -4.46 9.72
N THR A 188 6.05 -4.17 9.18
CA THR A 188 7.14 -5.14 9.25
C THR A 188 7.68 -5.12 10.68
N PRO A 189 7.48 -6.19 11.48
CA PRO A 189 7.82 -6.15 12.89
C PRO A 189 9.30 -5.84 13.06
N VAL A 190 9.59 -4.86 13.92
CA VAL A 190 10.92 -4.59 14.45
C VAL A 190 11.28 -5.73 15.42
N GLY A 191 11.37 -6.96 14.92
CA GLY A 191 11.56 -8.16 15.74
C GLY A 191 11.14 -9.45 15.04
N SER A 192 12.08 -10.09 14.35
CA SER A 192 12.25 -11.53 14.54
C SER A 192 13.51 -11.67 15.40
N ALA A 193 13.31 -11.61 16.72
CA ALA A 193 14.26 -12.22 17.64
C ALA A 193 14.11 -13.73 17.47
N GLY A 194 15.19 -14.44 17.16
CA GLY A 194 15.21 -15.90 17.07
C GLY A 194 16.28 -16.42 16.12
N GLY A 195 17.50 -16.57 16.62
CA GLY A 195 18.66 -17.15 15.94
C GLY A 195 19.96 -16.64 16.55
#